data_AF-A0A226DWJ3-F1
#
_entry.id   AF-A0A226DWJ3-F1
#
_cell.length_a   1.000
_cell.length_b   1.000
_cell.length_c   1.000
_cell.angle_alpha   90.00
_cell.angle_beta   90.00
_cell.angle_gamma   90.00
#
_symmetry.space_group_name_H-M   'P 1'
#
loop_
_entity.id
_entity.type
_entity.pdbx_description
1 polymer ?
#
loop_
_entity_poly.entity_id
_entity_poly.type
_entity_poly.pdbx_seq_one_letter_code
_entity_poly.pdbx_strand_id
1 'polypeptide(L)'
;MSSTKLVRVSNNIRGKKLISSDGNFEEFLSSVRSKFELDEAENITFVDEYGAEVDSDVFPILVSLDGIQNIIFKLEEESSVLEIDLSYNNTSQSSYFLPAAGNIGLSQSFGIGDNFKQILQTTVQQNNVIHGIVEDCKSKGFVDDKSSTILINEFVSKLIEIKGDSPATSVQKQFAAAIVEILPCWRYSGSKDGLDILFDEVSRSGLIQTRLRRIHQILHTSQKQETKSQLINDRQYESLILLLNGTCAKTGKERLKELITNTYHHRNYLRQSNPQSIFLHYKKFKECDFMISFEFSLMKEESQHNFTNSWPVFSSKLLIKAKEFNSSPAVTKYLAEESGAREGEGKSQQNNVCTDVDGLSGTPLNSILDTWSDEKRQPNLICLGEDKKNLVSFFLVVDKILLPIDATNSTEAIDRLFKSHYVFSAEYDKNLQGVWKFLQVFIYKIDVDKTDLSRKIKQVSSQLHGILAESRLE
;
A
#
# COMPACT_ATOMS: atom_id res chain seq x y z
N MET A 1 54.57 -23.57 20.63
CA MET A 1 53.26 -23.95 21.18
C MET A 1 52.22 -23.39 20.23
N SER A 2 51.60 -24.22 19.39
CA SER A 2 50.52 -23.76 18.49
C SER A 2 49.38 -23.23 19.35
N SER A 3 49.15 -21.93 19.30
CA SER A 3 47.99 -21.32 19.92
C SER A 3 46.79 -21.67 19.05
N THR A 4 45.93 -22.58 19.52
CA THR A 4 44.65 -22.84 18.88
C THR A 4 43.82 -21.56 18.92
N LYS A 5 43.38 -21.09 17.76
CA LYS A 5 42.55 -19.89 17.61
C LYS A 5 41.16 -20.29 17.11
N LEU A 6 40.17 -19.50 17.47
CA LEU A 6 38.79 -19.73 17.08
C LEU A 6 38.47 -18.99 15.78
N VAL A 7 37.93 -19.73 14.83
CA VAL A 7 37.44 -19.22 13.55
C VAL A 7 35.94 -19.45 13.48
N ARG A 8 35.19 -18.39 13.19
CA ARG A 8 33.75 -18.44 12.92
C ARG A 8 33.55 -18.86 11.48
N VAL A 9 32.81 -19.93 11.28
CA VAL A 9 32.51 -20.49 9.97
C VAL A 9 31.01 -20.47 9.75
N SER A 10 30.58 -19.98 8.59
CA SER A 10 29.15 -19.92 8.25
C SER A 10 28.88 -20.31 6.81
N ASN A 11 27.66 -20.79 6.56
CA ASN A 11 27.14 -21.03 5.22
C ASN A 11 25.74 -20.40 5.12
N ASN A 12 25.37 -20.00 3.89
CA ASN A 12 24.13 -19.29 3.61
C ASN A 12 22.86 -20.09 4.00
N ILE A 13 22.98 -21.41 4.10
CA ILE A 13 21.88 -22.34 4.34
C ILE A 13 22.04 -23.04 5.70
N ARG A 14 23.27 -23.45 6.06
CA ARG A 14 23.53 -24.38 7.18
C ARG A 14 23.91 -23.71 8.53
N GLY A 15 23.75 -22.39 8.66
CA GLY A 15 23.96 -21.66 9.90
C GLY A 15 25.44 -21.33 10.22
N LYS A 16 25.72 -20.89 11.46
CA LYS A 16 27.07 -20.48 11.91
C LYS A 16 27.63 -21.44 12.97
N LYS A 17 28.90 -21.83 12.88
CA LYS A 17 29.62 -22.66 13.85
C LYS A 17 31.00 -22.06 14.15
N LEU A 18 31.54 -22.32 15.33
CA LEU A 18 32.92 -21.98 15.69
C LEU A 18 33.80 -23.21 15.58
N ILE A 19 34.95 -23.07 14.91
CA ILE A 19 35.94 -24.12 14.67
C ILE A 19 37.26 -23.68 15.29
N SER A 20 37.83 -24.55 16.12
CA SER A 20 39.19 -24.36 16.62
C SER A 20 40.17 -24.77 15.53
N SER A 21 41.10 -23.90 15.19
CA SER A 21 42.15 -24.17 14.21
C SER A 21 43.50 -23.74 14.77
N ASP A 22 44.54 -24.49 14.44
CA ASP A 22 45.93 -24.19 14.75
C ASP A 22 46.66 -23.45 13.60
N GLY A 23 45.91 -23.07 12.55
CA GLY A 23 46.43 -22.42 11.34
C GLY A 23 46.64 -23.38 10.17
N ASN A 24 46.43 -24.69 10.34
CA ASN A 24 46.48 -25.65 9.24
C ASN A 24 45.16 -25.66 8.45
N PHE A 25 45.24 -25.34 7.15
CA PHE A 25 44.09 -25.26 6.26
C PHE A 25 43.42 -26.62 6.01
N GLU A 26 44.19 -27.70 5.87
CA GLU A 26 43.65 -29.05 5.60
C GLU A 26 42.89 -29.63 6.81
N GLU A 27 43.41 -29.40 8.02
CA GLU A 27 42.74 -29.80 9.26
C GLU A 27 41.48 -28.96 9.53
N PHE A 28 41.54 -27.67 9.18
CA PHE A 28 40.38 -26.79 9.20
C PHE A 28 39.30 -27.24 8.21
N LEU A 29 39.67 -27.56 6.96
CA LEU A 29 38.75 -28.05 5.93
C LEU A 29 38.08 -29.36 6.37
N SER A 30 38.85 -30.29 6.93
CA SER A 30 38.33 -31.55 7.51
C SER A 30 37.36 -31.29 8.67
N SER A 31 37.68 -30.33 9.53
CA SER A 31 36.81 -29.91 10.65
C SER A 31 35.52 -29.25 10.18
N VAL A 32 35.57 -28.47 9.10
CA VAL A 32 34.38 -27.90 8.45
C VAL A 32 33.51 -29.01 7.89
N ARG A 33 34.08 -29.94 7.11
CA ARG A 33 33.35 -31.08 6.54
C ARG A 33 32.66 -31.93 7.60
N SER A 34 33.37 -32.28 8.67
CA SER A 34 32.81 -33.04 9.79
C SER A 34 31.72 -32.26 10.54
N LYS A 35 31.94 -30.98 10.86
CA LYS A 35 30.93 -30.20 11.60
C LYS A 35 29.70 -29.86 10.77
N PHE A 36 29.80 -29.75 9.45
CA PHE A 36 28.68 -29.39 8.57
C PHE A 36 28.08 -30.57 7.81
N GLU A 37 28.53 -31.79 8.10
CA GLU A 37 28.04 -33.04 7.50
C GLU A 37 28.09 -32.97 5.96
N LEU A 38 29.26 -32.61 5.42
CA LEU A 38 29.52 -32.45 3.98
C LEU A 38 30.21 -33.69 3.41
N ASP A 39 29.86 -34.07 2.18
CA ASP A 39 30.47 -35.21 1.48
C ASP A 39 31.91 -34.89 1.05
N GLU A 40 32.78 -35.91 0.98
CA GLU A 40 34.19 -35.73 0.63
C GLU A 40 34.38 -35.26 -0.82
N ALA A 41 33.40 -35.53 -1.68
CA ALA A 41 33.38 -35.16 -3.10
C ALA A 41 32.89 -33.72 -3.36
N GLU A 42 32.36 -33.01 -2.35
CA GLU A 42 31.86 -31.65 -2.53
C GLU A 42 33.01 -30.62 -2.62
N ASN A 43 33.03 -29.84 -3.70
CA ASN A 43 33.94 -28.69 -3.87
C ASN A 43 33.50 -27.54 -2.98
N ILE A 44 34.33 -27.21 -1.99
CA ILE A 44 34.12 -26.14 -1.02
C ILE A 44 35.05 -24.97 -1.34
N THR A 45 34.49 -23.77 -1.47
CA THR A 45 35.28 -22.53 -1.53
C THR A 45 35.06 -21.71 -0.25
N PHE A 46 36.12 -21.12 0.28
CA PHE A 46 36.06 -20.28 1.48
C PHE A 46 36.25 -18.82 1.11
N VAL A 47 35.48 -17.93 1.73
CA VAL A 47 35.62 -16.48 1.59
C VAL A 47 35.61 -15.80 2.96
N ASP A 48 36.21 -14.63 3.07
CA ASP A 48 36.19 -13.81 4.29
C ASP A 48 34.87 -13.02 4.46
N GLU A 49 34.80 -12.15 5.46
CA GLU A 49 33.63 -11.32 5.73
C GLU A 49 33.34 -10.25 4.66
N TYR A 50 34.31 -9.95 3.80
CA TYR A 50 34.20 -9.01 2.68
C TYR A 50 34.01 -9.72 1.34
N GLY A 51 34.05 -11.05 1.31
CA GLY A 51 33.86 -11.89 0.13
C GLY A 51 35.15 -12.19 -0.65
N ALA A 52 36.33 -11.92 -0.09
CA ALA A 52 37.61 -12.30 -0.67
C ALA A 52 37.90 -13.79 -0.44
N GLU A 53 38.45 -14.49 -1.43
CA GLU A 53 38.77 -15.91 -1.36
C GLU A 53 39.85 -16.19 -0.32
N VAL A 54 39.65 -17.25 0.47
CA VAL A 54 40.56 -17.71 1.52
C VAL A 54 41.09 -19.07 1.12
N ASP A 55 42.33 -19.10 0.63
CA ASP A 55 43.06 -20.30 0.25
C ASP A 55 44.05 -20.75 1.35
N SER A 56 44.83 -21.79 1.05
CA SER A 56 45.84 -22.35 1.96
C SER A 56 46.93 -21.35 2.37
N ASP A 57 47.18 -20.34 1.55
CA ASP A 57 48.26 -19.36 1.75
C ASP A 57 47.76 -18.17 2.58
N VAL A 58 46.50 -17.78 2.39
CA VAL A 58 45.84 -16.67 3.08
C VAL A 58 45.31 -17.09 4.45
N PHE A 59 44.84 -18.33 4.61
CA PHE A 59 44.24 -18.81 5.87
C PHE A 59 45.15 -18.70 7.10
N PRO A 60 46.45 -19.10 7.06
CA PRO A 60 47.35 -18.95 8.20
C PRO A 60 47.54 -17.49 8.62
N ILE A 61 47.53 -16.58 7.64
CA ILE A 61 47.68 -15.13 7.87
C ILE A 61 46.42 -14.60 8.55
N LEU A 62 45.23 -14.97 8.07
CA LEU A 62 43.96 -14.57 8.69
C LEU A 62 43.86 -15.04 10.14
N VAL A 63 44.18 -16.31 10.40
CA VAL A 63 44.17 -16.87 11.76
C VAL A 63 45.24 -16.21 12.64
N SER A 64 46.35 -15.71 12.08
CA SER A 64 47.38 -15.01 12.86
C SER A 64 46.93 -13.64 13.40
N LEU A 65 45.90 -13.02 12.82
CA LEU A 65 45.36 -11.73 13.27
C LEU A 65 44.67 -11.83 14.65
N ASP A 66 44.57 -10.69 15.34
CA ASP A 66 43.89 -10.59 16.62
C ASP A 66 42.36 -10.55 16.43
N GLY A 67 41.63 -11.43 17.12
CA GLY A 67 40.18 -11.55 17.05
C GLY A 67 39.69 -12.86 16.42
N ILE A 68 38.39 -13.14 16.59
CA ILE A 68 37.73 -14.31 16.01
C ILE A 68 37.37 -14.00 14.56
N GLN A 69 38.13 -14.57 13.63
CA GLN A 69 37.95 -14.39 12.19
C GLN A 69 36.62 -14.98 11.72
N ASN A 70 36.02 -14.37 10.71
CA ASN A 70 34.77 -14.85 10.11
C ASN A 70 35.00 -15.31 8.67
N ILE A 71 34.74 -16.59 8.43
CA ILE A 71 34.88 -17.26 7.14
C ILE A 71 33.52 -17.80 6.73
N ILE A 72 33.17 -17.61 5.46
CA ILE A 72 31.94 -18.11 4.85
C ILE A 72 32.35 -19.17 3.82
N PHE A 73 31.77 -20.36 3.88
CA PHE A 73 32.03 -21.40 2.87
C PHE A 73 30.86 -21.56 1.91
N LYS A 74 31.16 -21.82 0.63
CA LYS A 74 30.21 -21.98 -0.48
C LYS A 74 30.43 -23.33 -1.16
N LEU A 75 29.33 -23.97 -1.57
CA LEU A 75 29.32 -25.22 -2.33
C LEU A 75 28.99 -24.94 -3.80
N GLU A 76 29.68 -25.60 -4.73
CA GLU A 76 29.58 -25.34 -6.18
C GLU A 76 28.17 -25.69 -6.74
N GLU A 77 27.52 -26.71 -6.19
CA GLU A 77 26.19 -27.18 -6.65
C GLU A 77 25.00 -26.40 -6.06
N GLU A 78 25.20 -25.58 -5.02
CA GLU A 78 24.13 -24.80 -4.38
C GLU A 78 23.79 -23.49 -5.15
N SER A 79 24.41 -23.26 -6.32
CA SER A 79 24.19 -22.03 -7.12
C SER A 79 22.98 -22.07 -8.06
N SER A 80 22.20 -23.14 -8.06
CA SER A 80 20.99 -23.27 -8.90
C SER A 80 19.76 -23.50 -8.03
N VAL A 81 18.89 -22.49 -7.99
CA VAL A 81 17.44 -22.55 -7.73
C VAL A 81 16.96 -23.85 -7.06
N LEU A 82 16.81 -23.83 -5.73
CA LEU A 82 15.93 -24.77 -5.05
C LEU A 82 14.70 -24.01 -4.53
N GLU A 83 13.61 -24.16 -5.28
CA GLU A 83 12.25 -24.08 -4.77
C GLU A 83 12.17 -25.04 -3.58
N ILE A 84 12.03 -24.50 -2.37
CA ILE A 84 11.69 -25.32 -1.21
C ILE A 84 10.18 -25.53 -1.25
N ASP A 85 9.78 -26.76 -1.54
CA ASP A 85 8.44 -27.28 -1.35
C ASP A 85 8.01 -27.08 0.11
N LEU A 86 6.96 -26.28 0.32
CA LEU A 86 6.42 -25.92 1.63
C LEU A 86 5.33 -26.90 2.08
N SER A 87 5.46 -28.19 1.77
CA SER A 87 4.62 -29.22 2.38
C SER A 87 5.11 -29.58 3.79
N TYR A 88 5.01 -28.64 4.73
CA TYR A 88 4.82 -28.96 6.15
C TYR A 88 3.53 -28.30 6.61
N ASN A 89 2.44 -29.03 6.36
CA ASN A 89 1.14 -28.79 6.95
C ASN A 89 1.28 -28.87 8.48
N ASN A 90 1.19 -27.72 9.15
CA ASN A 90 0.60 -27.70 10.48
C ASN A 90 -0.87 -27.28 10.32
N THR A 91 -1.71 -28.30 10.18
CA THR A 91 -3.15 -28.20 10.37
C THR A 91 -3.43 -27.70 11.78
N SER A 92 -3.78 -26.42 11.89
CA SER A 92 -4.68 -25.89 12.90
C SER A 92 -5.43 -24.77 12.24
N GLN A 93 -6.71 -25.01 11.99
CA GLN A 93 -7.65 -24.13 11.32
C GLN A 93 -7.61 -22.73 11.95
N SER A 94 -7.15 -21.74 11.20
CA SER A 94 -7.55 -20.34 11.41
C SER A 94 -8.32 -19.92 10.18
N SER A 95 -9.64 -20.05 10.28
CA SER A 95 -10.59 -19.48 9.35
C SER A 95 -10.41 -17.96 9.34
N TYR A 96 -10.14 -17.40 8.16
CA TYR A 96 -10.18 -15.97 7.93
C TYR A 96 -11.62 -15.47 8.11
N PHE A 97 -11.97 -15.10 9.34
CA PHE A 97 -13.07 -14.19 9.61
C PHE A 97 -12.51 -12.76 9.59
N LEU A 98 -12.98 -11.98 8.62
CA LEU A 98 -12.92 -10.52 8.67
C LEU A 98 -13.58 -10.06 9.99
N PRO A 99 -12.92 -9.25 10.84
CA PRO A 99 -13.60 -8.70 12.00
C PRO A 99 -14.62 -7.66 11.53
N ALA A 100 -15.89 -7.98 11.75
CA ALA A 100 -16.96 -7.00 11.79
C ALA A 100 -16.66 -5.98 12.90
N ALA A 101 -16.95 -4.72 12.61
CA ALA A 101 -16.92 -3.63 13.57
C ALA A 101 -17.75 -4.00 14.81
N GLY A 102 -17.08 -4.11 15.95
CA GLY A 102 -17.68 -4.34 17.26
C GLY A 102 -16.77 -3.75 18.33
N ASN A 103 -17.20 -2.63 18.90
CA ASN A 103 -16.59 -2.00 20.07
C ASN A 103 -16.40 -3.02 21.20
N ILE A 104 -15.15 -3.32 21.54
CA ILE A 104 -14.76 -3.66 22.91
C ILE A 104 -13.55 -2.79 23.22
N GLY A 105 -13.76 -1.80 24.10
CA GLY A 105 -12.74 -0.85 24.49
C GLY A 105 -11.64 -1.53 25.28
N LEU A 106 -10.42 -1.46 24.76
CA LEU A 106 -9.20 -1.34 25.55
C LEU A 106 -8.33 -0.28 24.89
N SER A 107 -8.75 0.97 25.09
CA SER A 107 -7.90 2.13 24.93
C SER A 107 -6.84 2.08 26.04
N GLN A 108 -5.67 1.52 25.76
CA GLN A 108 -4.45 1.91 26.46
C GLN A 108 -3.43 2.36 25.43
N SER A 109 -3.39 3.68 25.23
CA SER A 109 -2.24 4.34 24.66
C SER A 109 -1.06 4.11 25.60
N PHE A 110 -0.20 3.14 25.29
CA PHE A 110 1.08 3.01 25.97
C PHE A 110 2.09 3.94 25.29
N GLY A 111 2.03 5.21 25.68
CA GLY A 111 3.06 6.19 25.43
C GLY A 111 3.97 6.35 26.65
N ILE A 112 5.26 6.14 26.40
CA ILE A 112 6.43 6.71 27.11
C ILE A 112 6.87 5.97 28.38
N GLY A 113 7.78 5.02 28.15
CA GLY A 113 8.55 4.25 29.14
C GLY A 113 8.54 2.77 28.76
N ASP A 114 9.27 2.40 27.71
CA ASP A 114 9.18 1.07 27.05
C ASP A 114 9.39 -0.10 28.03
N ASN A 115 8.30 -0.56 28.67
CA ASN A 115 8.32 -1.69 29.58
C ASN A 115 8.12 -2.99 28.79
N PHE A 116 9.10 -3.33 27.95
CA PHE A 116 9.10 -4.57 27.17
C PHE A 116 8.93 -5.81 28.03
N LYS A 117 9.40 -5.77 29.28
CA LYS A 117 9.21 -6.85 30.24
C LYS A 117 7.74 -7.14 30.51
N GLN A 118 6.94 -6.11 30.79
CA GLN A 118 5.50 -6.29 31.02
C GLN A 118 4.80 -6.85 29.78
N ILE A 119 5.12 -6.32 28.60
CA ILE A 119 4.54 -6.76 27.32
C ILE A 119 4.84 -8.25 27.07
N LEU A 120 6.09 -8.65 27.25
CA LEU A 120 6.51 -10.04 27.07
C LEU A 120 5.89 -10.95 28.14
N GLN A 121 5.81 -10.51 29.41
CA GLN A 121 5.12 -11.27 30.46
C GLN A 121 3.64 -11.49 30.15
N THR A 122 2.94 -10.47 29.68
CA THR A 122 1.54 -10.59 29.24
C THR A 122 1.42 -11.56 28.04
N THR A 123 2.33 -11.48 27.07
CA THR A 123 2.35 -12.38 25.91
C THR A 123 2.55 -13.84 26.33
N VAL A 124 3.47 -14.09 27.26
CA VAL A 124 3.71 -15.43 27.83
C VAL A 124 2.48 -15.94 28.59
N GLN A 125 1.80 -15.08 29.37
CA GLN A 125 0.60 -15.47 30.11
C GLN A 125 -0.62 -15.73 29.20
N GLN A 126 -0.73 -15.01 28.09
CA GLN A 126 -1.84 -15.15 27.15
C GLN A 126 -1.70 -16.39 26.25
N ASN A 127 -0.48 -16.86 26.02
CA ASN A 127 -0.21 -17.99 25.13
C ASN A 127 0.31 -19.20 25.92
N ASN A 128 -0.58 -20.16 26.19
CA ASN A 128 -0.28 -21.38 26.95
C ASN A 128 0.89 -22.20 26.35
N VAL A 129 1.09 -22.16 25.03
CA VAL A 129 2.19 -22.87 24.35
C VAL A 129 3.53 -22.20 24.67
N ILE A 130 3.58 -20.87 24.56
CA ILE A 130 4.76 -20.08 24.89
C ILE A 130 5.06 -20.16 26.39
N HIS A 131 4.04 -20.13 27.25
CA HIS A 131 4.17 -20.35 28.68
C HIS A 131 4.84 -21.70 28.99
N GLY A 132 4.36 -22.78 28.37
CA GLY A 132 4.93 -24.12 28.56
C GLY A 132 6.39 -24.19 28.15
N ILE A 133 6.76 -23.57 27.02
CA ILE A 133 8.14 -23.52 26.52
C ILE A 133 9.05 -22.70 27.45
N VAL A 134 8.57 -21.56 27.95
CA VAL A 134 9.33 -20.70 28.87
C VAL A 134 9.61 -21.44 30.19
N GLU A 135 8.62 -22.13 30.75
CA GLU A 135 8.81 -22.92 31.99
C GLU A 135 9.72 -24.13 31.78
N ASP A 136 9.60 -24.82 30.65
CA ASP A 136 10.49 -25.91 30.27
C ASP A 136 11.95 -25.42 30.15
N CYS A 137 12.20 -24.30 29.48
CA CYS A 137 13.52 -23.69 29.36
C CYS A 137 14.10 -23.25 30.72
N LYS A 138 13.25 -22.75 31.64
CA LYS A 138 13.67 -22.44 33.02
C LYS A 138 14.06 -23.69 33.79
N SER A 139 13.30 -24.78 33.65
CA SER A 139 13.57 -26.05 34.35
C SER A 139 14.85 -26.72 33.85
N LYS A 140 15.12 -26.66 32.53
CA LYS A 140 16.32 -27.21 31.89
C LYS A 140 17.55 -26.34 32.09
N GLY A 141 17.38 -25.04 32.32
CA GLY A 141 18.47 -24.09 32.49
C GLY A 141 19.17 -23.68 31.19
N PHE A 142 18.61 -24.00 30.02
CA PHE A 142 19.08 -23.52 28.71
C PHE A 142 17.91 -23.46 27.70
N VAL A 143 18.13 -22.76 26.58
CA VAL A 143 17.17 -22.64 25.47
C VAL A 143 17.68 -23.47 24.29
N ASP A 144 16.93 -24.48 23.87
CA ASP A 144 17.25 -25.29 22.69
C ASP A 144 16.88 -24.57 21.37
N ASP A 145 17.40 -25.05 20.26
CA ASP A 145 17.23 -24.42 18.94
C ASP A 145 15.75 -24.32 18.51
N LYS A 146 14.93 -25.34 18.81
CA LYS A 146 13.50 -25.35 18.47
C LYS A 146 12.73 -24.34 19.31
N SER A 147 12.95 -24.35 20.63
CA SER A 147 12.37 -23.37 21.55
C SER A 147 12.79 -21.94 21.21
N SER A 148 14.07 -21.75 20.86
CA SER A 148 14.61 -20.44 20.47
C SER A 148 13.88 -19.86 19.26
N THR A 149 13.63 -20.68 18.24
CA THR A 149 12.95 -20.25 17.01
C THR A 149 11.51 -19.84 17.29
N ILE A 150 10.77 -20.62 18.08
CA ILE A 150 9.37 -20.34 18.42
C ILE A 150 9.27 -19.05 19.23
N LEU A 151 10.09 -18.91 20.28
CA LEU A 151 10.10 -17.73 21.14
C LEU A 151 10.49 -16.47 20.36
N ILE A 152 11.52 -16.53 19.51
CA ILE A 152 11.95 -15.39 18.70
C ILE A 152 10.88 -15.01 17.68
N ASN A 153 10.22 -15.97 17.04
CA ASN A 153 9.15 -15.67 16.09
C ASN A 153 8.00 -14.92 16.75
N GLU A 154 7.57 -15.35 17.93
CA GLU A 154 6.47 -14.70 18.65
C GLU A 154 6.88 -13.32 19.20
N PHE A 155 8.03 -13.25 19.88
CA PHE A 155 8.48 -12.01 20.51
C PHE A 155 8.83 -10.93 19.49
N VAL A 156 9.51 -11.27 18.39
CA VAL A 156 9.81 -10.29 17.33
C VAL A 156 8.55 -9.84 16.61
N SER A 157 7.53 -10.68 16.48
CA SER A 157 6.23 -10.26 15.93
C SER A 157 5.57 -9.20 16.82
N LYS A 158 5.64 -9.37 18.16
CA LYS A 158 5.17 -8.36 19.11
C LYS A 158 6.00 -7.08 19.09
N LEU A 159 7.31 -7.17 18.85
CA LEU A 159 8.16 -6.00 18.67
C LEU A 159 7.73 -5.16 17.45
N ILE A 160 7.44 -5.80 16.33
CA ILE A 160 6.97 -5.14 15.10
C ILE A 160 5.58 -4.52 15.31
N GLU A 161 4.67 -5.21 15.99
CA GLU A 161 3.33 -4.69 16.29
C GLU A 161 3.37 -3.36 17.05
N ILE A 162 4.38 -3.17 17.91
CA ILE A 162 4.49 -2.00 18.78
C ILE A 162 5.36 -0.89 18.16
N LYS A 163 6.48 -1.25 17.53
CA LYS A 163 7.50 -0.30 17.06
C LYS A 163 7.54 -0.15 15.54
N GLY A 164 6.71 -0.89 14.82
CA GLY A 164 6.68 -0.95 13.36
C GLY A 164 7.78 -1.85 12.77
N ASP A 165 7.83 -1.91 11.44
CA ASP A 165 8.65 -2.88 10.71
C ASP A 165 10.17 -2.65 10.87
N SER A 166 10.61 -1.47 11.32
CA SER A 166 12.03 -1.13 11.44
C SER A 166 12.37 -0.55 12.83
N PRO A 167 12.40 -1.38 13.88
CA PRO A 167 12.73 -0.91 15.22
C PRO A 167 14.20 -0.45 15.30
N ALA A 168 14.45 0.68 15.97
CA ALA A 168 15.80 1.22 16.14
C ALA A 168 16.73 0.27 16.93
N THR A 169 18.04 0.36 16.71
CA THR A 169 19.09 -0.44 17.40
C THR A 169 18.98 -0.36 18.92
N SER A 170 18.75 0.84 19.47
CA SER A 170 18.56 1.06 20.91
C SER A 170 17.34 0.32 21.46
N VAL A 171 16.26 0.27 20.68
CA VAL A 171 15.01 -0.43 21.01
C VAL A 171 15.20 -1.95 20.96
N GLN A 172 15.91 -2.46 19.95
CA GLN A 172 16.23 -3.89 19.86
C GLN A 172 17.10 -4.35 21.03
N LYS A 173 18.05 -3.52 21.48
CA LYS A 173 18.88 -3.80 22.66
C LYS A 173 18.05 -3.85 23.96
N GLN A 174 17.15 -2.90 24.17
CA GLN A 174 16.23 -2.90 25.31
C GLN A 174 15.29 -4.10 25.29
N PHE A 175 14.83 -4.49 24.10
CA PHE A 175 13.98 -5.66 23.91
C PHE A 175 14.73 -6.96 24.24
N ALA A 176 15.99 -7.09 23.80
CA ALA A 176 16.85 -8.23 24.15
C ALA A 176 17.08 -8.33 25.66
N ALA A 177 17.33 -7.20 26.34
CA ALA A 177 17.47 -7.17 27.79
C ALA A 177 16.20 -7.66 28.50
N ALA A 178 15.02 -7.24 28.04
CA ALA A 178 13.74 -7.68 28.59
C ALA A 178 13.47 -9.19 28.41
N ILE A 179 13.90 -9.77 27.29
CA ILE A 179 13.83 -11.23 27.06
C ILE A 179 14.70 -11.96 28.09
N VAL A 180 15.93 -11.51 28.32
CA VAL A 180 16.84 -12.13 29.29
C VAL A 180 16.33 -11.98 30.73
N GLU A 181 15.61 -10.91 31.06
CA GLU A 181 14.96 -10.79 32.37
C GLU A 181 13.86 -11.83 32.61
N ILE A 182 13.14 -12.22 31.56
CA ILE A 182 12.09 -13.26 31.64
C ILE A 182 12.70 -14.65 31.57
N LEU A 183 13.78 -14.79 30.79
CA LEU A 183 14.47 -16.04 30.56
C LEU A 183 15.98 -15.88 30.83
N PRO A 184 16.41 -15.87 32.11
CA PRO A 184 17.81 -15.65 32.47
C PRO A 184 18.76 -16.72 31.93
N CYS A 185 18.25 -17.94 31.67
CA CYS A 185 19.03 -19.02 31.06
C CYS A 185 19.44 -18.73 29.59
N TRP A 186 18.90 -17.69 28.97
CA TRP A 186 19.32 -17.23 27.65
C TRP A 186 20.51 -16.25 27.70
N ARG A 187 20.93 -15.84 28.92
CA ARG A 187 22.07 -14.95 29.12
C ARG A 187 23.36 -15.67 28.78
N TYR A 188 24.15 -15.08 27.89
CA TYR A 188 25.46 -15.63 27.57
C TYR A 188 26.51 -15.22 28.62
N SER A 189 27.16 -16.20 29.24
CA SER A 189 28.13 -15.98 30.33
C SER A 189 29.47 -15.36 29.88
N GLY A 190 29.78 -15.39 28.58
CA GLY A 190 31.02 -14.84 28.01
C GLY A 190 30.94 -13.39 27.54
N SER A 191 29.80 -12.71 27.76
CA SER A 191 29.55 -11.34 27.31
C SER A 191 29.35 -10.38 28.48
N LYS A 192 29.74 -9.11 28.30
CA LYS A 192 29.58 -8.06 29.33
C LYS A 192 28.11 -7.88 29.73
N ASP A 193 27.22 -7.86 28.75
CA ASP A 193 25.78 -7.66 28.96
C ASP A 193 25.01 -8.99 28.86
N GLY A 194 25.59 -10.02 28.22
CA GLY A 194 24.96 -11.34 28.06
C GLY A 194 23.91 -11.40 26.95
N LEU A 195 23.84 -10.37 26.10
CA LEU A 195 22.80 -10.19 25.08
C LEU A 195 23.20 -10.64 23.68
N ASP A 196 24.49 -10.91 23.44
CA ASP A 196 25.06 -11.06 22.09
C ASP A 196 24.38 -12.12 21.21
N ILE A 197 23.79 -13.16 21.81
CA ILE A 197 23.02 -14.18 21.08
C ILE A 197 21.72 -13.58 20.50
N LEU A 198 21.03 -12.75 21.29
CA LEU A 198 19.77 -12.12 20.92
C LEU A 198 20.00 -10.89 20.05
N PHE A 199 20.97 -10.06 20.44
CA PHE A 199 21.30 -8.80 19.79
C PHE A 199 22.76 -8.41 20.03
N ASP A 200 23.52 -8.25 18.94
CA ASP A 200 24.88 -7.74 18.93
C ASP A 200 24.92 -6.39 18.19
N GLU A 201 25.25 -5.34 18.94
CA GLU A 201 25.34 -3.96 18.46
C GLU A 201 26.55 -3.75 17.52
N VAL A 202 27.66 -4.46 17.75
CA VAL A 202 28.91 -4.30 17.02
C VAL A 202 28.80 -4.92 15.63
N SER A 203 28.37 -6.17 15.55
CA SER A 203 28.22 -6.87 14.26
C SER A 203 26.88 -6.60 13.57
N ARG A 204 25.96 -5.87 14.22
CA ARG A 204 24.55 -5.78 13.80
C ARG A 204 24.04 -7.18 13.44
N SER A 205 24.07 -8.07 14.43
CA SER A 205 23.58 -9.44 14.25
C SER A 205 22.88 -9.96 15.52
N GLY A 206 22.47 -11.22 15.51
CA GLY A 206 21.65 -11.82 16.58
C GLY A 206 20.32 -12.37 16.08
N LEU A 207 19.67 -13.17 16.91
CA LEU A 207 18.42 -13.84 16.54
C LEU A 207 17.30 -12.85 16.20
N ILE A 208 17.19 -11.74 16.93
CA ILE A 208 16.20 -10.70 16.68
C ILE A 208 16.40 -10.08 15.29
N GLN A 209 17.64 -9.71 14.97
CA GLN A 209 17.96 -9.07 13.70
C GLN A 209 17.90 -10.03 12.52
N THR A 210 18.22 -11.31 12.73
CA THR A 210 18.07 -12.36 11.71
C THR A 210 16.60 -12.55 11.35
N ARG A 211 15.73 -12.57 12.36
CA ARG A 211 14.28 -12.66 12.14
C ARG A 211 13.72 -11.43 11.43
N LEU A 212 14.10 -10.22 11.85
CA LEU A 212 13.72 -8.97 11.19
C LEU A 212 14.14 -8.96 9.71
N ARG A 213 15.39 -9.36 9.41
CA ARG A 213 15.88 -9.49 8.02
C ARG A 213 15.06 -10.47 7.20
N ARG A 214 14.70 -11.63 7.76
CA ARG A 214 13.88 -12.63 7.05
C ARG A 214 12.45 -12.10 6.79
N ILE A 215 11.88 -11.36 7.74
CA ILE A 215 10.57 -10.71 7.56
C ILE A 215 10.67 -9.66 6.45
N HIS A 216 11.69 -8.80 6.46
CA HIS A 216 11.93 -7.84 5.38
C HIS A 216 12.15 -8.51 4.03
N GLN A 217 12.91 -9.60 3.99
CA GLN A 217 13.11 -10.37 2.76
C GLN A 217 11.78 -10.92 2.23
N ILE A 218 10.92 -11.50 3.07
CA ILE A 218 9.60 -11.99 2.66
C ILE A 218 8.75 -10.82 2.11
N LEU A 219 8.69 -9.70 2.83
CA LEU A 219 7.96 -8.50 2.38
C LEU A 219 8.49 -7.96 1.04
N HIS A 220 9.80 -7.88 0.87
CA HIS A 220 10.44 -7.45 -0.37
C HIS A 220 10.29 -8.48 -1.51
N THR A 221 10.24 -9.78 -1.21
CA THR A 221 10.09 -10.84 -2.22
C THR A 221 8.66 -10.89 -2.73
N SER A 222 7.66 -10.68 -1.87
CA SER A 222 6.26 -10.49 -2.27
C SER A 222 6.10 -9.27 -3.19
N GLN A 223 6.72 -8.14 -2.84
CA GLN A 223 6.75 -6.94 -3.70
C GLN A 223 7.47 -7.21 -5.05
N LYS A 224 8.52 -8.03 -5.05
CA LYS A 224 9.31 -8.38 -6.26
C LYS A 224 8.59 -9.38 -7.17
N GLN A 225 7.76 -10.26 -6.61
CA GLN A 225 6.87 -11.15 -7.37
C GLN A 225 5.71 -10.38 -8.02
N GLU A 226 5.17 -9.37 -7.33
CA GLU A 226 4.22 -8.41 -7.92
C GLU A 226 4.85 -7.60 -9.07
N THR A 227 6.09 -7.13 -8.95
CA THR A 227 6.77 -6.39 -10.04
C THR A 227 7.18 -7.26 -11.24
N LYS A 228 7.52 -8.55 -11.03
CA LYS A 228 7.85 -9.47 -12.14
C LYS A 228 6.62 -9.89 -12.95
N SER A 229 5.49 -10.10 -12.28
CA SER A 229 4.21 -10.35 -12.95
C SER A 229 3.67 -9.09 -13.66
N GLN A 230 3.95 -7.90 -13.11
CA GLN A 230 3.68 -6.60 -13.75
C GLN A 230 4.45 -6.40 -15.07
N LEU A 231 5.76 -6.69 -15.12
CA LEU A 231 6.57 -6.58 -16.35
C LEU A 231 6.13 -7.54 -17.48
N ILE A 232 5.62 -8.72 -17.14
CA ILE A 232 5.13 -9.71 -18.11
C ILE A 232 3.76 -9.31 -18.65
N ASN A 233 2.89 -8.73 -17.80
CA ASN A 233 1.57 -8.25 -18.18
C ASN A 233 1.64 -6.97 -19.03
N ASP A 234 2.53 -6.03 -18.69
CA ASP A 234 2.70 -4.75 -19.43
C ASP A 234 3.15 -4.98 -20.89
N ARG A 235 4.06 -5.94 -21.13
CA ARG A 235 4.53 -6.29 -22.50
C ARG A 235 3.40 -6.79 -23.40
N GLN A 236 2.40 -7.47 -22.85
CA GLN A 236 1.28 -8.00 -23.64
C GLN A 236 0.42 -6.87 -24.21
N TYR A 237 0.26 -5.77 -23.48
CA TYR A 237 -0.58 -4.64 -23.90
C TYR A 237 0.21 -3.52 -24.60
N GLU A 238 1.54 -3.53 -24.56
CA GLU A 238 2.39 -2.48 -25.14
C GLU A 238 2.08 -2.20 -26.62
N SER A 239 1.91 -3.26 -27.42
CA SER A 239 1.53 -3.14 -28.84
C SER A 239 0.14 -2.53 -29.05
N LEU A 240 -0.84 -2.91 -28.23
CA LEU A 240 -2.21 -2.39 -28.28
C LEU A 240 -2.27 -0.93 -27.81
N ILE A 241 -1.49 -0.57 -26.80
CA ILE A 241 -1.37 0.79 -26.27
C ILE A 241 -0.71 1.71 -27.31
N LEU A 242 0.35 1.25 -27.97
CA LEU A 242 0.99 1.99 -29.07
C LEU A 242 0.00 2.24 -30.21
N LEU A 243 -0.75 1.21 -30.60
CA LEU A 243 -1.76 1.33 -31.66
C LEU A 243 -2.90 2.27 -31.25
N LEU A 244 -3.36 2.20 -30.00
CA LEU A 244 -4.39 3.08 -29.44
C LEU A 244 -3.91 4.54 -29.49
N ASN A 245 -2.71 4.81 -28.99
CA ASN A 245 -2.12 6.15 -28.99
C ASN A 245 -1.81 6.67 -30.40
N GLY A 246 -1.53 5.80 -31.36
CA GLY A 246 -1.31 6.16 -32.77
C GLY A 246 -2.59 6.37 -33.58
N THR A 247 -3.75 5.91 -33.09
CA THR A 247 -5.00 5.97 -33.86
C THR A 247 -5.55 7.40 -33.93
N CYS A 248 -6.01 7.82 -35.12
CA CYS A 248 -6.59 9.15 -35.33
C CYS A 248 -7.94 9.28 -34.59
N ALA A 249 -8.08 10.31 -33.75
CA ALA A 249 -9.30 10.58 -32.98
C ALA A 249 -10.53 10.86 -33.86
N LYS A 250 -10.34 11.46 -35.05
CA LYS A 250 -11.43 11.93 -35.92
C LYS A 250 -12.03 10.83 -36.80
N THR A 251 -11.19 9.91 -37.31
CA THR A 251 -11.61 8.87 -38.27
C THR A 251 -11.59 7.46 -37.67
N GLY A 252 -10.91 7.26 -36.54
CA GLY A 252 -10.69 5.95 -35.92
C GLY A 252 -11.57 5.64 -34.72
N LYS A 253 -12.74 6.27 -34.57
CA LYS A 253 -13.60 6.15 -33.37
C LYS A 253 -13.95 4.70 -33.02
N GLU A 254 -14.31 3.89 -34.00
CA GLU A 254 -14.64 2.47 -33.79
C GLU A 254 -13.41 1.65 -33.40
N ARG A 255 -12.27 1.88 -34.08
CA ARG A 255 -11.01 1.23 -33.75
C ARG A 255 -10.52 1.59 -32.35
N LEU A 256 -10.70 2.85 -31.94
CA LEU A 256 -10.41 3.30 -30.57
C LEU A 256 -11.29 2.57 -29.55
N LYS A 257 -12.59 2.40 -29.82
CA LYS A 257 -13.47 1.64 -28.92
C LYS A 257 -13.00 0.19 -28.77
N GLU A 258 -12.67 -0.48 -29.87
CA GLU A 258 -12.15 -1.85 -29.85
C GLU A 258 -10.84 -1.94 -29.04
N LEU A 259 -9.89 -1.03 -29.30
CA LEU A 259 -8.61 -1.01 -28.58
C LEU A 259 -8.77 -0.70 -27.10
N ILE A 260 -9.69 0.21 -26.74
CA ILE A 260 -10.05 0.48 -25.35
C ILE A 260 -10.57 -0.80 -24.71
N THR A 261 -11.54 -1.48 -25.31
CA THR A 261 -12.08 -2.75 -24.76
C THR A 261 -10.97 -3.79 -24.55
N ASN A 262 -10.09 -3.98 -25.54
CA ASN A 262 -9.01 -4.98 -25.47
C ASN A 262 -7.95 -4.65 -24.41
N THR A 263 -7.80 -3.37 -24.04
CA THR A 263 -6.83 -2.91 -23.04
C THR A 263 -7.47 -2.60 -21.68
N TYR A 264 -8.75 -2.94 -21.51
CA TYR A 264 -9.52 -2.66 -20.29
C TYR A 264 -8.95 -3.35 -19.04
N HIS A 265 -8.55 -4.62 -19.14
CA HIS A 265 -7.95 -5.35 -18.02
C HIS A 265 -6.68 -4.68 -17.49
N HIS A 266 -5.82 -4.23 -18.41
CA HIS A 266 -4.60 -3.51 -18.04
C HIS A 266 -4.92 -2.19 -17.33
N ARG A 267 -5.88 -1.40 -17.83
CA ARG A 267 -6.29 -0.17 -17.11
C ARG A 267 -6.93 -0.45 -15.76
N ASN A 268 -7.71 -1.53 -15.63
CA ASN A 268 -8.30 -1.89 -14.34
C ASN A 268 -7.23 -2.25 -13.30
N TYR A 269 -6.14 -2.88 -13.74
CA TYR A 269 -4.97 -3.10 -12.91
C TYR A 269 -4.28 -1.78 -12.53
N LEU A 270 -4.01 -0.89 -13.50
CA LEU A 270 -3.41 0.43 -13.22
C LEU A 270 -4.24 1.24 -12.22
N ARG A 271 -5.58 1.16 -12.30
CA ARG A 271 -6.50 1.80 -11.35
C ARG A 271 -6.34 1.32 -9.90
N GLN A 272 -5.82 0.12 -9.68
CA GLN A 272 -5.60 -0.46 -8.35
C GLN A 272 -4.17 -0.25 -7.85
N SER A 273 -3.18 -0.32 -8.74
CA SER A 273 -1.76 -0.27 -8.40
C SER A 273 -1.16 1.14 -8.47
N ASN A 274 -1.50 1.92 -9.49
CA ASN A 274 -1.02 3.28 -9.69
C ASN A 274 -1.96 4.11 -10.59
N PRO A 275 -3.03 4.69 -10.04
CA PRO A 275 -4.01 5.49 -10.78
C PRO A 275 -3.41 6.58 -11.69
N GLN A 276 -2.37 7.26 -11.21
CA GLN A 276 -1.73 8.38 -11.92
C GLN A 276 -1.00 7.94 -13.20
N SER A 277 -0.76 6.64 -13.36
CA SER A 277 -0.09 6.07 -14.53
C SER A 277 -1.01 5.92 -15.75
N ILE A 278 -2.33 6.08 -15.62
CA ILE A 278 -3.28 5.89 -16.73
C ILE A 278 -2.98 6.90 -17.85
N PHE A 279 -2.73 8.16 -17.52
CA PHE A 279 -2.37 9.19 -18.50
C PHE A 279 -0.95 9.05 -19.07
N LEU A 280 -0.07 8.31 -18.39
CA LEU A 280 1.28 8.01 -18.88
C LEU A 280 1.21 7.02 -20.05
N HIS A 281 0.39 5.97 -19.90
CA HIS A 281 0.25 4.90 -20.87
C HIS A 281 -0.81 5.22 -21.95
N TYR A 282 -1.95 5.78 -21.58
CA TYR A 282 -3.09 6.01 -22.49
C TYR A 282 -3.31 7.49 -22.77
N LYS A 283 -2.42 8.06 -23.60
CA LYS A 283 -2.42 9.50 -23.93
C LYS A 283 -3.70 9.94 -24.64
N LYS A 284 -4.40 9.05 -25.35
CA LYS A 284 -5.65 9.38 -26.06
C LYS A 284 -6.79 9.85 -25.18
N PHE A 285 -6.81 9.50 -23.89
CA PHE A 285 -7.79 10.07 -22.95
C PHE A 285 -7.69 11.61 -22.85
N LYS A 286 -6.56 12.20 -23.26
CA LYS A 286 -6.37 13.67 -23.31
C LYS A 286 -6.98 14.31 -24.57
N GLU A 287 -7.19 13.52 -25.62
CA GLU A 287 -7.58 14.02 -26.94
C GLU A 287 -9.04 13.71 -27.28
N CYS A 288 -9.61 12.65 -26.72
CA CYS A 288 -10.93 12.14 -27.08
C CYS A 288 -11.89 12.23 -25.90
N ASP A 289 -12.85 13.17 -25.96
CA ASP A 289 -13.84 13.39 -24.90
C ASP A 289 -14.71 12.14 -24.63
N PHE A 290 -15.07 11.39 -25.69
CA PHE A 290 -15.95 10.23 -25.59
C PHE A 290 -15.32 9.06 -24.82
N MET A 291 -13.99 9.05 -24.65
CA MET A 291 -13.28 7.94 -24.02
C MET A 291 -13.67 7.78 -22.55
N ILE A 292 -13.93 8.87 -21.83
CA ILE A 292 -14.36 8.81 -20.42
C ILE A 292 -15.72 8.13 -20.33
N SER A 293 -16.67 8.57 -21.15
CA SER A 293 -18.02 7.99 -21.17
C SER A 293 -18.03 6.53 -21.62
N PHE A 294 -17.21 6.18 -22.63
CA PHE A 294 -17.11 4.81 -23.11
C PHE A 294 -16.42 3.90 -22.10
N GLU A 295 -15.30 4.31 -21.49
CA GLU A 295 -14.65 3.52 -20.44
C GLU A 295 -15.61 3.31 -19.25
N PHE A 296 -16.38 4.33 -18.87
CA PHE A 296 -17.38 4.18 -17.82
C PHE A 296 -18.48 3.17 -18.19
N SER A 297 -18.91 3.13 -19.46
CA SER A 297 -19.88 2.13 -19.93
C SER A 297 -19.37 0.69 -19.79
N LEU A 298 -18.06 0.47 -19.94
CA LEU A 298 -17.44 -0.85 -19.72
C LEU A 298 -17.44 -1.26 -18.24
N MET A 299 -17.44 -0.29 -17.33
CA MET A 299 -17.44 -0.51 -15.89
C MET A 299 -18.86 -0.66 -15.30
N LYS A 300 -19.80 0.15 -15.80
CA LYS A 300 -21.14 0.36 -15.22
C LYS A 300 -22.18 0.57 -16.33
N GLU A 301 -22.36 -0.45 -17.17
CA GLU A 301 -23.23 -0.42 -18.35
C GLU A 301 -24.66 0.05 -18.05
N GLU A 302 -25.29 -0.52 -17.02
CA GLU A 302 -26.68 -0.22 -16.63
C GLU A 302 -26.88 1.20 -16.07
N SER A 303 -25.80 1.86 -15.62
CA SER A 303 -25.87 3.15 -14.93
C SER A 303 -25.46 4.34 -15.80
N GLN A 304 -24.97 4.12 -17.02
CA GLN A 304 -24.27 5.15 -17.81
C GLN A 304 -25.15 6.36 -18.20
N HIS A 305 -26.46 6.14 -18.37
CA HIS A 305 -27.43 7.16 -18.80
C HIS A 305 -28.35 7.61 -17.67
N ASN A 306 -28.26 7.01 -16.48
CA ASN A 306 -29.19 7.28 -15.40
C ASN A 306 -29.16 8.74 -14.98
N PHE A 307 -27.97 9.35 -14.92
CA PHE A 307 -27.84 10.76 -14.58
C PHE A 307 -28.40 11.68 -15.67
N THR A 308 -27.98 11.52 -16.93
CA THR A 308 -28.45 12.38 -18.03
C THR A 308 -29.96 12.29 -18.25
N ASN A 309 -30.57 11.13 -17.97
CA ASN A 309 -32.02 10.94 -18.15
C ASN A 309 -32.81 11.48 -16.95
N SER A 310 -32.41 11.14 -15.72
CA SER A 310 -33.20 11.47 -14.53
C SER A 310 -32.92 12.86 -13.95
N TRP A 311 -31.71 13.40 -14.13
CA TRP A 311 -31.29 14.66 -13.51
C TRP A 311 -32.06 15.90 -13.99
N PRO A 312 -32.36 16.10 -15.29
CA PRO A 312 -33.12 17.27 -15.73
C PRO A 312 -34.52 17.35 -15.12
N VAL A 313 -35.21 16.21 -15.02
CA VAL A 313 -36.53 16.11 -14.39
C VAL A 313 -36.42 16.28 -12.87
N PHE A 314 -35.48 15.56 -12.26
CA PHE A 314 -35.24 15.61 -10.82
C PHE A 314 -34.86 17.01 -10.34
N SER A 315 -33.93 17.68 -11.01
CA SER A 315 -33.45 19.02 -10.65
C SER A 315 -34.56 20.07 -10.71
N SER A 316 -35.42 20.02 -11.73
CA SER A 316 -36.56 20.92 -11.88
C SER A 316 -37.56 20.77 -10.74
N LYS A 317 -37.93 19.52 -10.40
CA LYS A 317 -38.83 19.22 -9.29
C LYS A 317 -38.19 19.50 -7.92
N LEU A 318 -36.88 19.28 -7.79
CA LEU A 318 -36.11 19.60 -6.59
C LEU A 318 -36.12 21.10 -6.31
N LEU A 319 -35.96 21.95 -7.34
CA LEU A 319 -36.01 23.41 -7.17
C LEU A 319 -37.37 23.91 -6.67
N ILE A 320 -38.46 23.25 -7.08
CA ILE A 320 -39.81 23.57 -6.59
C ILE A 320 -39.93 23.19 -5.11
N LYS A 321 -39.62 21.94 -4.74
CA LYS A 321 -39.73 21.50 -3.34
C LYS A 321 -38.70 22.15 -2.42
N ALA A 322 -37.52 22.53 -2.91
CA ALA A 322 -36.50 23.21 -2.12
C ALA A 322 -37.00 24.54 -1.56
N LYS A 323 -37.91 25.22 -2.27
CA LYS A 323 -38.58 26.43 -1.79
C LYS A 323 -39.56 26.15 -0.65
N GLU A 324 -40.09 24.94 -0.54
CA GLU A 324 -41.04 24.52 0.50
C GLU A 324 -40.34 24.03 1.77
N PHE A 325 -39.15 23.42 1.65
CA PHE A 325 -38.46 22.79 2.77
C PHE A 325 -37.47 23.70 3.52
N ASN A 326 -36.93 24.75 2.90
CA ASN A 326 -35.83 25.53 3.47
C ASN A 326 -36.23 26.97 3.85
N SER A 327 -36.41 27.21 5.15
CA SER A 327 -36.53 28.55 5.75
C SER A 327 -35.17 29.19 6.09
N SER A 328 -34.05 28.66 5.59
CA SER A 328 -32.74 29.27 5.85
C SER A 328 -32.56 30.51 4.97
N PRO A 329 -32.33 31.71 5.55
CA PRO A 329 -32.18 32.95 4.79
C PRO A 329 -31.09 32.87 3.71
N ALA A 330 -30.02 32.10 3.94
CA ALA A 330 -28.93 31.92 2.98
C ALA A 330 -29.36 31.12 1.73
N VAL A 331 -30.16 30.08 1.91
CA VAL A 331 -30.67 29.26 0.79
C VAL A 331 -31.75 30.02 0.04
N THR A 332 -32.62 30.74 0.74
CA THR A 332 -33.64 31.60 0.11
C THR A 332 -32.99 32.72 -0.71
N LYS A 333 -31.95 33.37 -0.17
CA LYS A 333 -31.14 34.36 -0.89
C LYS A 333 -30.50 33.76 -2.14
N TYR A 334 -29.83 32.62 -2.02
CA TYR A 334 -29.20 31.93 -3.15
C TYR A 334 -30.22 31.54 -4.24
N LEU A 335 -31.36 30.97 -3.85
CA LEU A 335 -32.42 30.62 -4.80
C LEU A 335 -33.00 31.86 -5.49
N ALA A 336 -33.14 32.99 -4.80
CA ALA A 336 -33.62 34.25 -5.37
C ALA A 336 -32.61 34.89 -6.33
N GLU A 337 -31.31 34.87 -5.97
CA GLU A 337 -30.22 35.40 -6.79
C GLU A 337 -30.05 34.62 -8.10
N GLU A 338 -30.11 33.29 -8.04
CA GLU A 338 -29.99 32.43 -9.23
C GLU A 338 -31.25 32.42 -10.10
N SER A 339 -32.45 32.48 -9.49
CA SER A 339 -33.73 32.50 -10.23
C SER A 339 -34.15 33.89 -10.75
N GLY A 340 -33.42 34.96 -10.39
CA GLY A 340 -33.53 36.28 -11.00
C GLY A 340 -34.19 37.33 -10.11
N ALA A 341 -33.41 37.99 -9.26
CA ALA A 341 -33.54 39.41 -8.89
C ALA A 341 -32.26 39.85 -8.18
N ARG A 342 -31.57 40.87 -8.71
CA ARG A 342 -30.43 41.51 -8.04
C ARG A 342 -30.93 42.27 -6.81
N GLU A 343 -30.20 42.16 -5.70
CA GLU A 343 -29.62 43.29 -4.96
C GLU A 343 -28.69 42.79 -3.84
N GLY A 344 -27.45 43.29 -3.81
CA GLY A 344 -26.61 43.29 -2.61
C GLY A 344 -25.36 42.44 -2.66
N GLU A 345 -24.23 43.13 -2.82
CA GLU A 345 -22.85 42.64 -2.59
C GLU A 345 -22.75 41.81 -1.31
N GLY A 346 -22.26 40.58 -1.43
CA GLY A 346 -22.01 39.71 -0.29
C GLY A 346 -21.00 38.63 -0.63
N LYS A 347 -19.78 38.76 -0.11
CA LYS A 347 -18.72 37.75 -0.19
C LYS A 347 -19.22 36.45 0.46
N SER A 348 -19.54 35.46 -0.36
CA SER A 348 -19.96 34.14 0.08
C SER A 348 -18.80 33.16 -0.05
N GLN A 349 -18.43 32.49 1.04
CA GLN A 349 -17.44 31.40 1.06
C GLN A 349 -17.89 30.30 0.08
N GLN A 350 -17.10 30.08 -0.97
CA GLN A 350 -17.39 29.16 -2.06
C GLN A 350 -16.99 27.72 -1.70
N ASN A 351 -17.98 26.86 -1.46
CA ASN A 351 -17.84 25.41 -1.66
C ASN A 351 -18.34 25.09 -3.08
N ASN A 352 -17.57 25.45 -4.10
CA ASN A 352 -17.98 25.28 -5.48
C ASN A 352 -17.42 23.98 -6.10
N VAL A 353 -18.31 23.23 -6.77
CA VAL A 353 -17.97 22.10 -7.65
C VAL A 353 -17.36 22.58 -8.98
N CYS A 354 -17.63 23.83 -9.39
CA CYS A 354 -17.01 24.49 -10.54
C CYS A 354 -16.28 25.77 -10.09
N THR A 355 -15.01 25.91 -10.48
CA THR A 355 -14.29 27.17 -10.28
C THR A 355 -14.67 28.14 -11.39
N ASP A 356 -15.43 29.19 -11.04
CA ASP A 356 -15.72 30.32 -11.92
C ASP A 356 -14.42 31.10 -12.15
N VAL A 357 -13.96 31.17 -13.39
CA VAL A 357 -12.82 32.00 -13.79
C VAL A 357 -13.37 33.30 -14.39
N ASP A 358 -14.05 34.10 -13.59
CA ASP A 358 -14.56 35.41 -14.01
C ASP A 358 -13.36 36.34 -14.33
N GLY A 359 -13.23 36.76 -15.59
CA GLY A 359 -12.47 37.96 -15.96
C GLY A 359 -11.08 37.80 -16.61
N LEU A 360 -10.69 36.63 -17.12
CA LEU A 360 -9.40 36.46 -17.81
C LEU A 360 -9.57 36.08 -19.29
N SER A 361 -10.16 37.00 -20.06
CA SER A 361 -10.02 36.99 -21.52
C SER A 361 -8.55 37.30 -21.88
N GLY A 362 -7.71 36.27 -21.93
CA GLY A 362 -6.31 36.40 -22.35
C GLY A 362 -5.28 35.50 -21.63
N THR A 363 -5.64 34.87 -20.52
CA THR A 363 -4.70 33.98 -19.81
C THR A 363 -4.70 32.60 -20.47
N PRO A 364 -3.54 32.05 -20.88
CA PRO A 364 -3.48 30.70 -21.42
C PRO A 364 -4.08 29.73 -20.40
N LEU A 365 -5.00 28.84 -20.81
CA LEU A 365 -5.60 27.86 -19.89
C LEU A 365 -4.56 27.05 -19.10
N ASN A 366 -3.37 26.88 -19.65
CA ASN A 366 -2.25 26.20 -18.97
C ASN A 366 -1.74 26.99 -17.75
N SER A 367 -1.83 28.32 -17.74
CA SER A 367 -1.43 29.14 -16.58
C SER A 367 -2.38 28.97 -15.39
N ILE A 368 -3.61 28.47 -15.60
CA ILE A 368 -4.53 28.09 -14.52
C ILE A 368 -3.96 26.89 -13.75
N LEU A 369 -3.27 25.96 -14.44
CA LEU A 369 -2.60 24.82 -13.81
C LEU A 369 -1.40 25.27 -12.97
N ASP A 370 -0.67 26.31 -13.40
CA ASP A 370 0.49 26.84 -12.65
C ASP A 370 0.07 27.48 -11.31
N THR A 371 -1.15 28.02 -11.24
CA THR A 371 -1.75 28.55 -10.01
C THR A 371 -2.62 27.54 -9.25
N TRP A 372 -2.71 26.30 -9.73
CA TRP A 372 -3.57 25.29 -9.13
C TRP A 372 -2.93 24.74 -7.86
N SER A 373 -3.53 25.02 -6.70
CA SER A 373 -3.00 24.56 -5.42
C SER A 373 -3.03 23.03 -5.30
N ASP A 374 -1.95 22.46 -4.75
CA ASP A 374 -1.83 21.02 -4.49
C ASP A 374 -2.84 20.51 -3.43
N GLU A 375 -3.48 21.42 -2.69
CA GLU A 375 -4.51 21.12 -1.70
C GLU A 375 -5.87 20.79 -2.32
N LYS A 376 -6.14 21.21 -3.57
CA LYS A 376 -7.40 20.93 -4.25
C LYS A 376 -7.41 19.49 -4.78
N ARG A 377 -8.16 18.63 -4.11
CA ARG A 377 -8.38 17.23 -4.53
C ARG A 377 -9.08 17.18 -5.90
N GLN A 378 -8.70 16.19 -6.71
CA GLN A 378 -9.15 16.00 -8.09
C GLN A 378 -10.13 14.83 -8.16
N PRO A 379 -11.10 14.78 -9.09
CA PRO A 379 -11.20 15.60 -10.30
C PRO A 379 -11.93 16.93 -10.05
N ASN A 380 -11.60 17.96 -10.83
CA ASN A 380 -12.27 19.28 -10.79
C ASN A 380 -12.83 19.67 -12.15
N LEU A 381 -13.90 20.48 -12.15
CA LEU A 381 -14.51 21.02 -13.36
C LEU A 381 -14.23 22.52 -13.46
N ILE A 382 -13.72 22.94 -14.61
CA ILE A 382 -13.57 24.34 -15.00
C ILE A 382 -14.63 24.64 -16.04
N CYS A 383 -15.33 25.76 -15.84
CA CYS A 383 -16.35 26.25 -16.75
C CYS A 383 -15.90 27.62 -17.28
N LEU A 384 -16.01 27.85 -18.59
CA LEU A 384 -15.76 29.13 -19.24
C LEU A 384 -17.05 29.60 -19.89
N GLY A 385 -17.36 30.88 -19.74
CA GLY A 385 -18.55 31.51 -20.29
C GLY A 385 -18.45 33.03 -20.21
N GLU A 386 -19.38 33.72 -20.87
CA GLU A 386 -19.50 35.17 -20.74
C GLU A 386 -20.04 35.55 -19.37
N ASP A 387 -20.96 34.73 -18.84
CA ASP A 387 -21.60 34.90 -17.54
C ASP A 387 -21.85 33.53 -16.89
N LYS A 388 -22.12 33.52 -15.58
CA LYS A 388 -22.52 32.32 -14.81
C LYS A 388 -23.74 31.58 -15.38
N LYS A 389 -24.56 32.28 -16.17
CA LYS A 389 -25.75 31.73 -16.83
C LYS A 389 -25.47 31.23 -18.25
N ASN A 390 -24.41 31.72 -18.89
CA ASN A 390 -24.06 31.47 -20.29
C ASN A 390 -22.68 30.80 -20.37
N LEU A 391 -22.61 29.55 -19.89
CA LEU A 391 -21.40 28.74 -19.95
C LEU A 391 -21.26 28.12 -21.35
N VAL A 392 -20.08 28.29 -21.96
CA VAL A 392 -19.80 27.95 -23.36
C VAL A 392 -18.83 26.78 -23.50
N SER A 393 -17.88 26.63 -22.57
CA SER A 393 -16.87 25.57 -22.66
C SER A 393 -16.56 24.98 -21.29
N PHE A 394 -16.30 23.68 -21.26
CA PHE A 394 -16.07 22.95 -20.02
C PHE A 394 -14.77 22.14 -20.14
N PHE A 395 -14.03 22.06 -19.04
CA PHE A 395 -12.76 21.33 -18.95
C PHE A 395 -12.67 20.58 -17.64
N LEU A 396 -12.11 19.37 -17.67
CA LEU A 396 -11.80 18.62 -16.46
C LEU A 396 -10.32 18.77 -16.10
N VAL A 397 -10.02 18.92 -14.81
CA VAL A 397 -8.66 18.87 -14.28
C VAL A 397 -8.50 17.57 -13.50
N VAL A 398 -7.68 16.67 -14.05
CA VAL A 398 -7.33 15.37 -13.45
C VAL A 398 -5.82 15.18 -13.57
N ASP A 399 -5.15 14.83 -12.48
CA ASP A 399 -3.67 14.72 -12.38
C ASP A 399 -2.91 15.94 -12.94
N LYS A 400 -3.41 17.16 -12.66
CA LYS A 400 -2.89 18.44 -13.22
C LYS A 400 -2.90 18.49 -14.76
N ILE A 401 -3.70 17.64 -15.39
CA ILE A 401 -3.91 17.64 -16.84
C ILE A 401 -5.30 18.20 -17.09
N LEU A 402 -5.35 19.15 -18.01
CA LEU A 402 -6.60 19.71 -18.50
C LEU A 402 -7.14 18.85 -19.64
N LEU A 403 -8.35 18.35 -19.49
CA LEU A 403 -9.05 17.53 -20.47
C LEU A 403 -10.21 18.34 -21.06
N PRO A 404 -10.21 18.64 -22.36
CA PRO A 404 -11.37 19.26 -23.01
C PRO A 404 -12.53 18.27 -23.00
N ILE A 405 -13.71 18.75 -22.59
CA ILE A 405 -14.93 17.95 -22.64
C ILE A 405 -15.97 18.61 -23.55
N ASP A 406 -16.51 17.82 -24.48
CA ASP A 406 -17.53 18.28 -25.43
C ASP A 406 -18.93 18.25 -24.79
N ALA A 407 -19.10 19.04 -23.73
CA ALA A 407 -20.36 19.17 -22.98
C ALA A 407 -21.14 20.38 -23.48
N THR A 408 -22.41 20.17 -23.83
CA THR A 408 -23.30 21.26 -24.30
C THR A 408 -23.95 22.02 -23.14
N ASN A 409 -23.98 21.41 -21.96
CA ASN A 409 -24.67 21.94 -20.78
C ASN A 409 -23.98 21.46 -19.49
N SER A 410 -24.35 22.09 -18.37
CA SER A 410 -23.79 21.76 -17.05
C SER A 410 -24.10 20.33 -16.58
N THR A 411 -25.22 19.74 -17.03
CA THR A 411 -25.57 18.35 -16.70
C THR A 411 -24.55 17.39 -17.34
N GLU A 412 -24.27 17.53 -18.62
CA GLU A 412 -23.25 16.72 -19.31
C GLU A 412 -21.84 16.94 -18.76
N ALA A 413 -21.54 18.16 -18.30
CA ALA A 413 -20.25 18.45 -17.69
C ALA A 413 -20.09 17.77 -16.32
N ILE A 414 -21.13 17.81 -15.47
CA ILE A 414 -21.16 17.11 -14.18
C ILE A 414 -21.16 15.58 -14.39
N ASP A 415 -21.83 15.08 -15.42
CA ASP A 415 -21.80 13.66 -15.79
C ASP A 415 -20.37 13.19 -16.08
N ARG A 416 -19.62 13.93 -16.90
CA ARG A 416 -18.23 13.62 -17.19
C ARG A 416 -17.32 13.76 -15.97
N LEU A 417 -17.55 14.78 -15.13
CA LEU A 417 -16.85 14.92 -13.85
C LEU A 417 -17.08 13.69 -12.96
N PHE A 418 -18.33 13.23 -12.86
CA PHE A 418 -18.66 12.05 -12.06
C PHE A 418 -17.98 10.78 -12.58
N LYS A 419 -18.05 10.56 -13.91
CA LYS A 419 -17.45 9.38 -14.55
C LYS A 419 -15.92 9.35 -14.41
N SER A 420 -15.27 10.51 -14.38
CA SER A 420 -13.81 10.63 -14.24
C SER A 420 -13.26 10.02 -12.93
N HIS A 421 -14.04 10.05 -11.83
CA HIS A 421 -13.68 9.37 -10.58
C HIS A 421 -13.47 7.88 -10.76
N TYR A 422 -14.36 7.21 -11.49
CA TYR A 422 -14.27 5.77 -11.72
C TYR A 422 -13.23 5.43 -12.78
N VAL A 423 -13.17 6.22 -13.86
CA VAL A 423 -12.28 5.97 -14.99
C VAL A 423 -10.81 6.12 -14.59
N PHE A 424 -10.49 7.14 -13.79
CA PHE A 424 -9.11 7.46 -13.38
C PHE A 424 -8.81 7.13 -11.91
N SER A 425 -9.73 6.52 -11.17
CA SER A 425 -9.61 6.29 -9.71
C SER A 425 -9.27 7.57 -8.92
N ALA A 426 -9.80 8.72 -9.35
CA ALA A 426 -9.48 10.04 -8.76
C ALA A 426 -10.39 10.33 -7.55
N GLU A 427 -9.84 10.69 -6.38
CA GLU A 427 -10.63 10.94 -5.17
C GLU A 427 -11.27 12.33 -5.11
N TYR A 428 -12.60 12.41 -5.18
CA TYR A 428 -13.33 13.67 -4.98
C TYR A 428 -12.93 14.41 -3.69
N ASP A 429 -13.14 15.73 -3.71
CA ASP A 429 -13.01 16.57 -2.52
C ASP A 429 -13.82 16.01 -1.33
N LYS A 430 -13.16 15.91 -0.18
CA LYS A 430 -13.73 15.45 1.09
C LYS A 430 -14.97 16.25 1.49
N ASN A 431 -14.99 17.55 1.18
CA ASN A 431 -16.11 18.44 1.48
C ASN A 431 -17.36 18.13 0.64
N LEU A 432 -17.18 17.53 -0.54
CA LEU A 432 -18.25 17.21 -1.49
C LEU A 432 -18.65 15.74 -1.46
N GLN A 433 -17.99 14.88 -0.68
CA GLN A 433 -18.28 13.44 -0.62
C GLN A 433 -19.75 13.13 -0.36
N GLY A 434 -20.45 13.94 0.44
CA GLY A 434 -21.88 13.74 0.70
C GLY A 434 -22.74 13.89 -0.56
N VAL A 435 -22.43 14.88 -1.40
CA VAL A 435 -23.12 15.12 -2.67
C VAL A 435 -22.81 14.00 -3.65
N TRP A 436 -21.54 13.61 -3.78
CA TRP A 436 -21.12 12.56 -4.70
C TRP A 436 -21.71 11.19 -4.34
N LYS A 437 -21.72 10.82 -3.05
CA LYS A 437 -22.37 9.60 -2.57
C LYS A 437 -23.89 9.62 -2.81
N PHE A 438 -24.53 10.79 -2.66
CA PHE A 438 -25.95 10.93 -2.98
C PHE A 438 -26.21 10.69 -4.47
N LEU A 439 -25.45 11.33 -5.36
CA LEU A 439 -25.56 11.12 -6.80
C LEU A 439 -25.30 9.65 -7.18
N GLN A 440 -24.24 9.05 -6.63
CA GLN A 440 -23.88 7.65 -6.85
C GLN A 440 -25.04 6.69 -6.56
N VAL A 441 -25.63 6.77 -5.37
CA VAL A 441 -26.65 5.81 -4.91
C VAL A 441 -28.04 6.15 -5.45
N PHE A 442 -28.44 7.42 -5.40
CA PHE A 442 -29.84 7.79 -5.66
C PHE A 442 -30.13 8.15 -7.11
N ILE A 443 -29.14 8.69 -7.83
CA ILE A 443 -29.29 9.10 -9.24
C ILE A 443 -28.69 8.04 -10.16
N TYR A 444 -27.39 7.73 -10.02
CA TYR A 444 -26.70 6.75 -10.87
C TYR A 444 -27.07 5.30 -10.58
N LYS A 445 -27.54 4.99 -9.37
CA LYS A 445 -27.87 3.62 -8.90
C LYS A 445 -26.67 2.68 -8.81
N ILE A 446 -25.52 3.23 -8.44
CA ILE A 446 -24.28 2.47 -8.28
C ILE A 446 -24.09 2.13 -6.80
N ASP A 447 -23.78 0.86 -6.52
CA ASP A 447 -23.40 0.36 -5.20
C ASP A 447 -24.40 0.72 -4.07
N VAL A 448 -25.69 0.61 -4.39
CA VAL A 448 -26.82 1.01 -3.51
C VAL A 448 -26.75 0.38 -2.12
N ASP A 449 -26.42 -0.91 -2.04
CA ASP A 449 -26.38 -1.66 -0.77
C ASP A 449 -24.97 -1.78 -0.18
N LYS A 450 -23.94 -1.32 -0.90
CA LYS A 450 -22.53 -1.41 -0.48
C LYS A 450 -21.98 -0.10 0.07
N THR A 451 -22.59 1.03 -0.30
CA THR A 451 -22.08 2.35 0.05
C THR A 451 -22.52 2.77 1.45
N ASP A 452 -21.57 3.06 2.35
CA ASP A 452 -21.91 3.63 3.65
C ASP A 452 -22.33 5.11 3.52
N LEU A 453 -23.59 5.36 3.86
CA LEU A 453 -24.27 6.65 3.78
C LEU A 453 -24.44 7.25 5.18
N SER A 454 -23.96 8.50 5.32
CA SER A 454 -24.18 9.29 6.53
C SER A 454 -25.67 9.48 6.83
N ARG A 455 -26.00 9.59 8.12
CA ARG A 455 -27.37 9.83 8.62
C ARG A 455 -28.05 11.01 7.92
N LYS A 456 -27.29 12.08 7.64
CA LYS A 456 -27.78 13.27 6.96
C LYS A 456 -28.21 12.99 5.52
N ILE A 457 -27.47 12.14 4.79
CA ILE A 457 -27.80 11.76 3.41
C ILE A 457 -29.08 10.91 3.41
N LYS A 458 -29.21 9.95 4.34
CA LYS A 458 -30.41 9.11 4.50
C LYS A 458 -31.66 9.94 4.79
N GLN A 459 -31.53 10.98 5.63
CA GLN A 459 -32.62 11.91 5.93
C GLN A 459 -33.04 12.72 4.70
N VAL A 460 -32.08 13.31 3.98
CA VAL A 460 -32.35 14.07 2.74
C VAL A 460 -32.98 13.17 1.68
N SER A 461 -32.48 11.94 1.49
CA SER A 461 -33.07 11.01 0.53
C SER A 461 -34.50 10.60 0.89
N SER A 462 -34.82 10.51 2.18
CA SER A 462 -36.19 10.22 2.63
C SER A 462 -37.15 11.37 2.29
N GLN A 463 -36.72 12.61 2.54
CA GLN A 463 -37.48 13.81 2.18
C GLN A 463 -37.71 13.94 0.67
N LEU A 464 -36.72 13.51 -0.12
CA LEU A 464 -36.75 13.59 -1.58
C LEU A 464 -37.29 12.32 -2.25
N HIS A 465 -37.70 11.30 -1.49
CA HIS A 465 -38.07 9.98 -2.02
C HIS A 465 -39.18 10.06 -3.08
N GLY A 466 -40.20 10.89 -2.86
CA GLY A 466 -41.29 11.09 -3.81
C GLY A 466 -40.81 11.64 -5.16
N ILE A 467 -39.95 12.67 -5.15
CA ILE A 467 -39.41 13.25 -6.39
C ILE A 467 -38.49 12.25 -7.08
N LEU A 468 -37.63 11.57 -6.29
CA LEU A 468 -36.70 10.57 -6.77
C LEU A 468 -37.40 9.37 -7.40
N ALA A 469 -38.64 9.05 -7.02
CA ALA A 469 -39.42 7.96 -7.60
C ALA A 469 -40.11 8.40 -8.90
N GLU A 470 -40.64 9.63 -8.95
CA GLU A 470 -41.28 10.18 -10.13
C GLU A 470 -40.31 10.47 -11.27
N SER A 471 -39.09 10.94 -10.97
CA SER A 471 -38.05 11.18 -11.98
C SER A 471 -37.47 9.89 -12.60
N ARG A 472 -38.06 8.72 -12.31
CA ARG A 472 -37.68 7.41 -12.86
C ARG A 472 -38.72 6.82 -13.81
N LEU A 473 -39.93 7.36 -13.85
CA LEU A 473 -41.08 6.82 -14.59
C LEU A 473 -41.35 7.59 -15.90
N GLU A 474 -40.72 8.74 -16.07
CA GLU A 474 -40.64 9.53 -17.30
C GLU A 474 -39.32 9.24 -18.01
#